data_AF-A0A3M5FRY2-F1
#
_entry.id   AF-A0A3M5FRY2-F1
#
_cell.length_a   1.000
_cell.length_b   1.000
_cell.length_c   1.000
_cell.angle_alpha   90.00
_cell.angle_beta   90.00
_cell.angle_gamma   90.00
#
_symmetry.space_group_name_H-M   'P 1'
#
loop_
_entity.id
_entity.type
_entity.pdbx_description
1 polymer ?
#
loop_
_entity_poly.entity_id
_entity_poly.type
_entity_poly.pdbx_seq_one_letter_code
_entity_poly.pdbx_strand_id
1 'polypeptide(L)'
;MLSVVYEQLHSAGIWLKANPREAAQVLSPLWGNLDIETVEIANSHRTYEIQPVTHDQLDEQQHIADAFLAAGLLPKAVDTQDVEVWKP
;
A
#
# COMPACT_ATOMS: atom_id res chain seq x y z
N MET A 1 5.48 -9.10 -17.08
CA MET A 1 5.91 -9.45 -15.71
C MET A 1 5.17 -8.60 -14.68
N LEU A 2 5.11 -7.27 -14.83
CA LEU A 2 4.42 -6.40 -13.88
C LEU A 2 2.91 -6.70 -13.74
N SER A 3 2.21 -7.02 -14.83
CA SER A 3 0.80 -7.46 -14.82
C SER A 3 0.57 -8.69 -13.93
N VAL A 4 1.44 -9.71 -14.04
CA VAL A 4 1.36 -10.90 -13.20
C VAL A 4 1.53 -10.55 -11.72
N VAL A 5 2.50 -9.70 -11.39
CA VAL A 5 2.70 -9.27 -9.99
C VAL A 5 1.49 -8.50 -9.47
N TYR A 6 0.95 -7.59 -10.28
CA TYR A 6 -0.26 -6.83 -9.95
C TYR A 6 -1.45 -7.76 -9.66
N GLU A 7 -1.73 -8.70 -10.55
CA GLU A 7 -2.82 -9.67 -10.41
C GLU A 7 -2.67 -10.55 -9.16
N GLN A 8 -1.44 -10.99 -8.85
CA GLN A 8 -1.17 -11.79 -7.66
C GLN A 8 -1.38 -10.97 -6.38
N LEU A 9 -0.91 -9.71 -6.34
CA LEU A 9 -1.12 -8.82 -5.19
C LEU A 9 -2.60 -8.50 -5.00
N HIS A 10 -3.32 -8.21 -6.09
CA HIS A 10 -4.76 -7.96 -6.05
C HIS A 10 -5.53 -9.17 -5.50
N SER A 11 -5.22 -10.36 -6.00
CA SER A 11 -5.84 -11.61 -5.55
C SER A 11 -5.52 -11.91 -4.08
N ALA A 12 -4.27 -11.68 -3.65
CA ALA A 12 -3.85 -11.86 -2.27
C ALA A 12 -4.55 -10.88 -1.31
N GLY A 13 -4.71 -9.61 -1.72
CA GLY A 13 -5.44 -8.59 -0.95
C GLY A 13 -6.90 -8.98 -0.71
N ILE A 14 -7.60 -9.43 -1.77
CA ILE A 14 -8.98 -9.93 -1.68
C ILE A 14 -9.05 -11.13 -0.73
N TRP A 15 -8.16 -12.12 -0.91
CA TRP A 15 -8.15 -13.31 -0.08
C TRP A 15 -7.92 -12.97 1.40
N LEU A 16 -6.99 -12.05 1.69
CA LEU A 16 -6.68 -11.64 3.06
C LEU A 16 -7.91 -11.04 3.76
N LYS A 17 -8.66 -10.17 3.08
CA LYS A 17 -9.88 -9.57 3.64
C LYS A 17 -11.01 -10.59 3.82
N ALA A 18 -11.08 -11.61 2.96
CA ALA A 18 -12.08 -12.68 3.05
C ALA A 18 -11.73 -13.75 4.10
N ASN A 19 -10.45 -13.89 4.49
CA ASN A 19 -9.96 -14.93 5.38
C ASN A 19 -9.09 -14.33 6.51
N PRO A 20 -9.67 -13.46 7.38
CA PRO A 20 -8.89 -12.66 8.31
C PRO A 20 -8.10 -13.49 9.33
N ARG A 21 -8.67 -14.61 9.80
CA ARG A 21 -8.04 -15.49 10.79
C ARG A 21 -6.87 -16.27 10.19
N GLU A 22 -7.08 -16.87 9.02
CA GLU A 22 -6.07 -17.61 8.28
C GLU A 22 -4.93 -16.69 7.86
N ALA A 23 -5.25 -15.48 7.38
CA ALA A 23 -4.25 -14.48 7.07
C ALA A 23 -3.42 -14.09 8.31
N ALA A 24 -4.05 -13.93 9.47
CA ALA A 24 -3.34 -13.62 10.70
C ALA A 24 -2.43 -14.77 11.17
N GLN A 25 -2.81 -16.03 10.96
CA GLN A 25 -1.95 -17.19 11.22
C GLN A 25 -0.70 -17.20 10.33
N VAL A 26 -0.84 -16.85 9.05
CA VAL A 26 0.29 -16.73 8.12
C VAL A 26 1.22 -15.57 8.49
N LEU A 27 0.63 -14.42 8.87
CA LEU A 27 1.39 -13.18 9.11
C LEU A 27 2.03 -13.10 10.49
N SER A 28 1.45 -13.74 11.52
CA SER A 28 1.95 -13.78 12.89
C SER A 28 3.46 -14.06 13.00
N PRO A 29 4.01 -15.16 12.45
CA PRO A 29 5.45 -15.41 12.55
C PRO A 29 6.30 -14.40 11.77
N LEU A 30 5.75 -13.78 10.72
CA LEU A 30 6.45 -12.79 9.91
C LEU A 30 6.54 -11.42 10.58
N TRP A 31 5.62 -11.12 11.50
CA TRP A 31 5.57 -9.85 12.23
C TRP A 31 6.25 -9.92 13.61
N GLY A 32 7.17 -10.88 13.80
CA GLY A 32 7.89 -11.05 15.05
C GLY A 32 7.17 -11.93 16.07
N ASN A 33 6.37 -12.89 15.61
CA ASN A 33 5.56 -13.79 16.44
C ASN A 33 4.52 -13.07 17.30
N LEU A 34 3.92 -11.99 16.79
CA LEU A 34 2.75 -11.37 17.42
C LEU A 34 1.61 -12.38 17.50
N ASP A 35 0.80 -12.30 18.55
CA ASP A 35 -0.36 -13.18 18.66
C ASP A 35 -1.34 -12.96 17.51
N ILE A 36 -2.05 -14.03 17.14
CA ILE A 36 -2.93 -14.05 15.96
C ILE A 36 -4.04 -12.99 16.09
N GLU A 37 -4.56 -12.76 17.30
CA GLU A 37 -5.65 -11.79 17.52
C GLU A 37 -5.17 -10.35 17.28
N THR A 38 -3.99 -9.98 17.78
CA THR A 38 -3.36 -8.69 17.51
C THR A 38 -3.15 -8.47 16.01
N VAL A 39 -2.68 -9.48 15.28
CA VAL A 39 -2.48 -9.39 13.82
C VAL A 39 -3.81 -9.25 13.09
N GLU A 40 -4.82 -10.00 13.50
CA GLU A 40 -6.17 -9.94 12.92
C GLU A 40 -6.79 -8.54 13.09
N ILE A 41 -6.69 -7.94 14.28
CA ILE A 41 -7.14 -6.56 14.55
C ILE A 41 -6.38 -5.58 13.66
N ALA A 42 -5.06 -5.69 13.59
CA ALA A 42 -4.24 -4.81 12.78
C ALA A 42 -4.56 -4.93 11.27
N ASN A 43 -4.92 -6.13 10.81
CA ASN A 43 -5.37 -6.36 9.43
C ASN A 43 -6.77 -5.81 9.18
N SER A 44 -7.63 -5.78 10.19
CA SER A 44 -8.98 -5.23 10.08
C SER A 44 -8.97 -3.74 9.74
N HIS A 45 -8.00 -2.99 10.27
CA HIS A 45 -7.80 -1.55 10.03
C HIS A 45 -7.13 -1.22 8.69
N ARG A 46 -6.65 -2.23 7.95
CA ARG A 46 -5.99 -2.05 6.65
C ARG A 46 -6.93 -2.43 5.51
N THR A 47 -6.84 -1.71 4.39
CA THR A 47 -7.67 -1.98 3.21
C THR A 47 -7.15 -3.19 2.44
N TYR A 48 -5.83 -3.30 2.25
CA TYR A 48 -5.16 -4.26 1.35
C TYR A 48 -5.65 -4.22 -0.10
N GLU A 49 -6.33 -3.13 -0.47
CA GLU A 49 -6.86 -2.94 -1.80
C GLU A 49 -5.73 -2.50 -2.74
N ILE A 50 -5.58 -3.23 -3.83
CA ILE A 50 -4.60 -2.91 -4.88
C ILE A 50 -5.36 -2.25 -6.02
N GLN A 51 -4.93 -1.04 -6.40
CA GLN A 51 -5.52 -0.25 -7.47
C GLN A 51 -4.42 0.24 -8.42
N PRO A 52 -4.71 0.45 -9.71
CA PRO A 52 -3.78 1.10 -10.60
C PRO A 52 -3.62 2.56 -10.19
N VAL A 53 -2.39 3.09 -10.31
CA VAL A 53 -2.16 4.53 -10.15
C VAL A 53 -2.75 5.25 -11.35
N THR A 54 -3.33 6.43 -11.11
CA THR A 54 -3.82 7.32 -12.15
C THR A 54 -3.32 8.74 -11.87
N HIS A 55 -3.05 9.52 -12.92
CA HIS A 55 -2.44 10.85 -12.77
C HIS A 55 -3.32 11.84 -11.98
N ASP A 56 -4.65 11.70 -12.11
CA ASP A 56 -5.64 12.48 -11.36
C ASP A 56 -5.69 12.13 -9.87
N GLN A 57 -5.01 11.06 -9.44
CA GLN A 57 -4.87 10.70 -8.02
C GLN A 57 -3.55 11.20 -7.40
N LEU A 58 -2.66 11.82 -8.18
CA LEU A 58 -1.33 12.26 -7.70
C LEU A 58 -1.32 13.65 -7.05
N ASP A 59 -2.43 14.38 -7.11
CA ASP A 59 -2.53 15.72 -6.51
C ASP A 59 -2.24 15.70 -4.99
N GLU A 60 -2.68 14.65 -4.28
CA GLU A 60 -2.40 14.50 -2.85
C GLU A 60 -0.91 14.23 -2.59
N GLN A 61 -0.24 13.47 -3.46
CA GLN A 61 1.20 13.26 -3.38
C GLN A 61 1.95 14.58 -3.61
N GLN A 62 1.43 15.48 -4.47
CA GLN A 62 2.02 16.81 -4.64
C GLN A 62 1.88 17.62 -3.35
N HIS A 63 0.71 17.64 -2.72
CA HIS A 63 0.51 18.32 -1.44
C HIS A 63 1.47 17.82 -0.35
N ILE A 64 1.68 16.50 -0.26
CA ILE A 64 2.63 15.91 0.70
C ILE A 64 4.06 16.33 0.36
N ALA A 65 4.46 16.29 -0.92
CA ALA A 65 5.79 16.70 -1.35
C ALA A 65 6.08 18.17 -1.02
N ASP A 66 5.11 19.05 -1.27
CA ASP A 66 5.22 20.48 -0.97
C ASP A 66 5.34 20.73 0.53
N ALA A 67 4.54 20.02 1.35
CA ALA A 67 4.61 20.10 2.81
C ALA A 67 5.98 19.66 3.34
N PHE A 68 6.54 18.58 2.78
CA PHE A 68 7.86 18.08 3.19
C PHE A 68 8.99 19.01 2.75
N LEU A 69 8.88 19.64 1.58
CA LEU A 69 9.83 20.67 1.14
C LEU A 69 9.79 21.89 2.06
N ALA A 70 8.58 22.38 2.38
CA ALA A 70 8.39 23.52 3.27
C ALA A 70 8.95 23.26 4.69
N ALA A 71 8.85 22.02 5.16
CA ALA A 71 9.44 21.57 6.42
C ALA A 71 10.97 21.33 6.35
N GLY A 72 11.60 21.47 5.18
CA GLY A 72 13.04 21.19 4.98
C GLY A 72 13.41 19.71 5.03
N LEU A 73 12.42 18.81 4.93
CA LEU A 73 12.61 17.35 4.93
C LEU A 73 12.96 16.81 3.55
N LEU A 74 12.57 17.51 2.48
CA LEU A 74 13.03 17.24 1.12
C LEU A 74 14.11 18.25 0.70
N PRO A 75 15.21 17.78 0.07
CA PRO A 75 16.29 18.66 -0.36
C PRO A 75 15.97 19.45 -1.63
N LYS A 76 14.89 19.11 -2.35
CA LYS A 76 14.44 19.77 -3.58
C LYS A 76 12.94 19.52 -3.80
N ALA A 77 12.33 20.38 -4.61
CA ALA A 77 10.96 20.18 -5.09
C ALA A 77 10.82 18.89 -5.91
N VAL A 78 9.64 18.30 -5.83
CA VAL A 78 9.22 17.11 -6.58
C VAL A 78 8.04 17.52 -7.45
N ASP A 79 8.07 17.16 -8.73
CA ASP A 79 6.90 17.20 -9.60
C ASP A 79 6.35 15.77 -9.66
N THR A 80 5.19 15.56 -9.06
CA THR A 80 4.57 14.22 -9.01
C THR A 80 3.98 13.80 -10.35
N GLN A 81 3.70 14.75 -11.26
CA GLN A 81 3.12 14.45 -12.58
C GLN A 81 4.16 13.97 -13.59
N ASP A 82 5.45 14.19 -13.32
CA ASP A 82 6.58 13.72 -14.15
C ASP A 82 6.87 12.21 -14.00
N VAL A 83 6.06 11.48 -13.22
CA VAL A 83 6.19 10.03 -13.06
C VAL A 83 5.53 9.27 -14.22
N GLU A 84 6.22 8.26 -14.75
CA GLU A 84 5.61 7.32 -15.70
C GLU A 84 4.64 6.38 -14.97
N VAL A 85 3.38 6.37 -15.42
CA VAL A 85 2.33 5.50 -14.85
C VAL A 85 2.09 4.29 -15.73
N TRP A 86 2.26 3.10 -15.15
CA TRP A 86 1.93 1.83 -15.79
C TRP A 86 0.45 1.48 -15.61
N LYS A 87 -0.13 0.81 -16.63
CA LYS A 87 -1.52 0.33 -16.63
C LYS A 87 -1.55 -1.22 -16.70
N PRO A 88 -2.31 -1.88 -15.82
CA PRO A 88 -2.50 -3.33 -15.85
C PRO A 88 -3.21 -3.84 -17.10
#